data_AF-A0A518GPA6-F1
#
_entry.id   AF-A0A518GPA6-F1
#
_cell.length_a   1.000
_cell.length_b   1.000
_cell.length_c   1.000
_cell.angle_alpha   90.00
_cell.angle_beta   90.00
_cell.angle_gamma   90.00
#
_symmetry.space_group_name_H-M   'P 1'
#
loop_
_entity.id
_entity.type
_entity.pdbx_description
1 polymer ?
#
loop_
_entity_poly.entity_id
_entity_poly.type
_entity_poly.pdbx_seq_one_letter_code
_entity_poly.pdbx_strand_id
1 'polypeptide(L)' 'MDTFENATPPQEQPEMVLAQCWECGEKKMCYEHLVCCTGTRFHTCAECREKIEGKAA' A
#
# COMPACT_ATOMS: atom_id res chain seq x y z
N MET A 1 30.96 11.64 15.49
CA MET A 1 31.09 11.35 14.06
C MET A 1 30.20 10.15 13.83
N ASP A 2 28.92 10.39 13.59
CA ASP A 2 27.95 9.32 13.32
C ASP A 2 27.04 9.85 12.22
N THR A 3 27.62 9.77 11.04
CA THR A 3 27.12 10.25 9.78
C THR A 3 25.97 9.35 9.35
N PHE A 4 24.73 9.68 9.75
CA PHE A 4 23.52 9.02 9.24
C PHE A 4 23.22 9.50 7.80
N GLU A 5 24.22 9.44 6.92
CA GLU A 5 24.10 9.72 5.49
C GLU A 5 23.87 8.39 4.76
N ASN A 6 22.69 7.78 4.92
CA ASN A 6 22.11 6.83 3.94
C ASN A 6 20.70 6.37 4.36
N ALA A 7 19.84 7.30 4.76
CA ALA A 7 18.41 7.01 4.62
C ALA A 7 18.10 7.09 3.13
N THR A 8 18.11 5.94 2.44
CA THR A 8 17.54 5.81 1.10
C THR A 8 16.17 6.50 1.16
N PRO A 9 15.89 7.51 0.32
CA PRO A 9 14.54 8.06 0.26
C PRO A 9 13.59 6.88 0.06
N PRO A 10 12.42 6.85 0.73
CA PRO A 10 11.49 5.72 0.62
C PRO A 10 11.30 5.47 -0.87
N GLN A 11 11.83 4.33 -1.35
CA GLN A 11 11.75 3.96 -2.75
C GLN A 11 10.28 4.07 -3.09
N GLU A 12 9.95 4.92 -4.06
CA GLU A 12 8.60 5.09 -4.58
C GLU A 12 8.15 3.69 -5.00
N GLN A 13 7.44 3.01 -4.10
CA GLN A 13 6.90 1.69 -4.38
C GLN A 13 5.98 1.88 -5.58
N PRO A 14 6.02 1.00 -6.58
CA PRO A 14 5.18 1.14 -7.75
C PRO A 14 3.74 1.35 -7.30
N GLU A 15 3.18 2.52 -7.61
CA GLU A 15 1.95 3.06 -7.03
C GLU A 15 0.80 2.04 -7.11
N MET A 16 0.80 1.18 -8.14
CA MET A 16 -0.19 0.14 -8.34
C MET A 16 0.43 -1.10 -9.00
N VAL A 17 0.09 -2.29 -8.49
CA VAL A 17 0.46 -3.59 -9.04
C VAL A 17 -0.78 -4.37 -9.47
N LEU A 18 -0.69 -5.17 -10.53
CA LEU A 18 -1.79 -6.05 -10.93
C LEU A 18 -1.86 -7.24 -9.95
N ALA A 19 -2.68 -7.09 -8.91
CA ALA A 19 -2.85 -8.09 -7.86
C ALA A 19 -4.34 -8.39 -7.61
N GLN A 20 -4.61 -9.47 -6.90
CA GLN A 20 -5.96 -9.76 -6.43
C GLN A 20 -6.26 -8.84 -5.24
N CYS A 21 -7.32 -8.05 -5.36
CA CYS A 21 -7.78 -7.20 -4.28
C CYS A 21 -8.24 -8.06 -3.10
N TRP A 22 -7.77 -7.73 -1.90
CA TRP A 22 -8.18 -8.38 -0.66
C TRP A 22 -9.68 -8.21 -0.38
N GLU A 23 -10.23 -7.04 -0.67
CA GLU A 23 -11.62 -6.70 -0.34
C GLU A 23 -12.63 -7.31 -1.33
N CYS A 24 -12.35 -7.26 -2.64
CA CYS A 24 -13.31 -7.70 -3.66
C CYS A 24 -12.92 -8.99 -4.39
N GLY A 25 -11.71 -9.53 -4.18
CA GLY A 25 -11.25 -10.77 -4.80
C GLY A 25 -10.98 -10.70 -6.30
N GLU A 26 -11.14 -9.53 -6.94
CA GLU A 26 -10.85 -9.35 -8.36
C GLU A 26 -9.38 -9.01 -8.61
N LYS A 27 -8.82 -9.53 -9.70
CA LYS A 27 -7.49 -9.13 -10.18
C LYS A 27 -7.57 -7.81 -10.93
N LYS A 28 -7.03 -6.75 -10.34
CA LYS A 28 -6.96 -5.41 -10.93
C LYS A 28 -5.73 -4.65 -10.41
N MET A 29 -5.51 -3.45 -10.92
CA MET A 29 -4.48 -2.56 -10.39
C MET A 29 -4.85 -2.21 -8.94
N CYS A 30 -4.02 -2.68 -8.02
CA CYS A 30 -4.19 -2.54 -6.59
C CYS A 30 -2.97 -1.87 -5.97
N TYR A 31 -3.22 -1.06 -4.97
CA TYR A 31 -2.20 -0.48 -4.10
C TYR A 31 -1.69 -1.55 -3.15
N GLU A 32 -0.37 -1.63 -2.97
CA GLU A 32 0.23 -2.45 -1.91
C GLU A 32 0.15 -1.70 -0.58
N HIS A 33 -0.33 -2.38 0.45
CA HIS A 33 -0.37 -1.88 1.81
C HIS A 33 0.38 -2.84 2.72
N LEU A 34 1.13 -2.29 3.67
CA LEU A 34 1.83 -3.04 4.69
C LEU A 34 1.16 -2.80 6.04
N VAL A 35 0.65 -3.86 6.67
CA VAL A 35 0.14 -3.78 8.04
C VAL A 35 1.32 -3.58 9.00
N CYS A 36 1.43 -2.41 9.60
CA CYS A 36 2.55 -2.05 10.47
C CYS A 36 2.76 -3.02 11.65
N CYS A 37 1.68 -3.59 12.18
CA CYS A 37 1.74 -4.44 13.37
C CYS A 37 2.16 -5.89 13.07
N THR A 38 1.89 -6.40 11.87
CA THR A 38 2.14 -7.82 11.52
C THR A 38 3.12 -8.00 10.38
N GLY A 39 3.47 -6.92 9.66
CA GLY A 39 4.23 -6.99 8.42
C GLY A 39 3.47 -7.65 7.27
N THR A 40 2.17 -7.92 7.44
CA THR A 40 1.35 -8.54 6.38
C THR A 40 1.18 -7.55 5.24
N ARG A 41 1.52 -7.98 4.03
CA ARG A 41 1.24 -7.22 2.81
C ARG A 41 -0.12 -7.62 2.27
N PHE A 42 -0.94 -6.64 1.93
CA PHE A 42 -2.21 -6.86 1.28
C PHE A 42 -2.38 -5.85 0.16
N HIS A 43 -3.21 -6.19 -0.82
CA HIS A 43 -3.45 -5.35 -1.98
C HIS A 43 -4.88 -4.88 -1.95
N THR A 44 -5.12 -3.58 -2.14
CA THR A 44 -6.48 -3.06 -2.26
C THR A 44 -6.67 -2.30 -3.56
N CYS A 45 -7.84 -2.50 -4.15
CA CYS A 45 -8.22 -1.80 -5.37
C CYS A 45 -8.51 -0.32 -5.08
N ALA A 46 -8.37 0.57 -6.07
CA ALA A 46 -8.68 1.99 -5.92
C ALA A 46 -10.09 2.23 -5.36
N GLU A 47 -11.11 1.56 -5.93
CA GLU A 47 -12.51 1.68 -5.47
C GLU A 47 -12.71 1.21 -4.02
N CYS A 48 -11.95 0.20 -3.61
CA CYS A 48 -11.99 -0.40 -2.29
C CYS A 48 -11.31 0.52 -1.28
N ARG A 49 -10.15 1.07 -1.69
CA ARG A 49 -9.39 2.05 -0.95
C ARG A 49 -10.19 3.33 -0.72
N GLU A 50 -10.88 3.84 -1.73
CA GLU A 50 -11.77 5.00 -1.59
C GLU A 50 -12.90 4.76 -0.60
N LYS A 51 -13.45 3.52 -0.51
CA LYS A 51 -14.43 3.17 0.52
C LYS A 51 -13.83 3.13 1.93
N ILE A 52 -12.58 2.71 2.06
CA ILE A 52 -11.85 2.63 3.34
C ILE A 52 -11.43 4.04 3.80
N GLU A 53 -10.85 4.84 2.91
CA GLU A 53 -10.43 6.22 3.18
C GLU A 53 -11.62 7.21 3.22
N GLY A 54 -12.78 6.80 2.70
CA GLY A 54 -14.03 7.57 2.60
C GLY A 54 -14.77 7.89 3.90
N LYS A 55 -14.07 8.07 5.02
CA LYS A 55 -14.58 8.74 6.24
C LYS A 55 -13.48 9.50 6.98
N ALA A 56 -13.21 10.71 6.50
CA ALA A 56 -12.91 11.85 7.35
C ALA A 56 -13.61 13.08 6.73
N ALA A 57 -14.95 13.08 6.78
CA ALA A 57 -15.75 14.30 6.68
C ALA A 57 -16.13 14.74 8.09
#